data_AF-A0A968PZS8-F1
#
_entry.id   AF-A0A968PZS8-F1
#
_cell.length_a   1.000
_cell.length_b   1.000
_cell.length_c   1.000
_cell.angle_alpha   90.00
_cell.angle_beta   90.00
_cell.angle_gamma   90.00
#
_symmetry.space_group_name_H-M   'P 1'
#
loop_
_entity.id
_entity.type
_entity.pdbx_description
1 polymer ?
#
loop_
_entity_poly.entity_id
_entity_poly.type
_entity_poly.pdbx_seq_one_letter_code
_entity_poly.pdbx_strand_id
1 'polypeptide(L)'
;MTANLISTSVESLSNESLNNKTKIFIVDDDKDFAKTVAWEVEDAGYEPVLIVEGSFGKVDDLVSQISQDAYGVLCDHRLSGSGLATFHGSDLVAALYDRKIPALLDTQFYEMDSDVSIRKYRHKIPVLLNKD
;
A
#
# COMPACT_ATOMS: atom_id res chain seq x y z
N MET A 1 -23.95 -53.46 13.00
CA MET A 1 -24.29 -52.25 13.78
C MET A 1 -23.02 -51.86 14.52
N THR A 2 -22.40 -50.70 14.41
CA THR A 2 -22.61 -49.44 13.69
C THR A 2 -21.27 -48.72 13.79
N ALA A 3 -20.82 -48.07 12.72
CA ALA A 3 -19.62 -47.24 12.74
C ALA A 3 -19.84 -46.03 13.65
N ASN A 4 -18.91 -45.77 14.57
CA ASN A 4 -18.80 -44.48 15.24
C ASN A 4 -17.74 -43.65 14.51
N LEU A 5 -18.22 -42.88 13.54
CA LEU A 5 -17.66 -41.57 13.21
C LEU A 5 -18.00 -40.63 14.38
N ILE A 6 -17.05 -39.79 14.80
CA ILE A 6 -17.24 -38.35 15.06
C ILE A 6 -15.96 -37.77 15.70
N SER A 7 -15.59 -36.60 15.16
CA SER A 7 -14.84 -35.52 15.81
C SER A 7 -13.31 -35.59 15.79
N THR A 8 -12.76 -35.21 14.64
CA THR A 8 -11.56 -34.36 14.60
C THR A 8 -11.79 -33.20 13.62
N SER A 9 -12.80 -32.37 13.93
CA SER A 9 -13.10 -31.12 13.21
C SER A 9 -12.67 -29.88 14.02
N VAL A 10 -11.83 -30.07 15.04
CA VAL A 10 -11.41 -29.00 15.96
C VAL A 10 -9.98 -28.50 15.73
N GLU A 11 -9.18 -29.17 14.89
CA GLU A 11 -7.82 -28.70 14.56
C GLU A 11 -7.75 -27.79 13.32
N SER A 12 -8.81 -27.70 12.51
CA SER A 12 -8.81 -26.87 11.30
C SER A 12 -9.27 -25.41 11.51
N LEU A 13 -9.71 -25.04 12.71
CA LEU A 13 -10.31 -23.73 13.00
C LEU A 13 -9.38 -22.74 13.72
N SER A 14 -8.11 -23.10 13.93
CA SER A 14 -7.15 -22.24 14.63
C SER A 14 -6.15 -21.50 13.72
N ASN A 15 -6.15 -21.76 12.41
CA ASN A 15 -5.23 -21.14 11.44
C ASN A 15 -5.86 -20.12 10.48
N GLU A 16 -7.20 -20.01 10.39
CA GLU A 16 -7.84 -19.02 9.50
C GLU A 16 -7.92 -17.59 10.08
N SER A 17 -7.68 -17.43 11.39
CA SER A 17 -7.87 -16.13 12.07
C SER A 17 -6.58 -15.32 12.29
N LEU A 18 -5.44 -15.78 11.78
CA LEU A 18 -4.21 -14.99 11.75
C LEU A 18 -4.07 -14.35 10.35
N ASN A 19 -4.63 -13.16 10.23
CA ASN A 19 -4.20 -12.13 9.27
C ASN A 19 -4.64 -12.33 7.79
N ASN A 20 -5.95 -12.46 7.53
CA ASN A 20 -6.54 -12.30 6.18
C ASN A 20 -6.51 -10.84 5.67
N LYS A 21 -5.44 -10.09 5.94
CA LYS A 21 -5.22 -8.79 5.33
C LYS A 21 -4.74 -9.04 3.91
N THR A 22 -5.59 -8.81 2.92
CA THR A 22 -5.25 -8.97 1.50
C THR A 22 -5.18 -7.63 0.76
N LYS A 23 -5.59 -6.54 1.41
CA LYS A 23 -5.73 -5.23 0.75
C LYS A 23 -4.40 -4.52 0.57
N ILE A 24 -4.05 -4.23 -0.67
CA ILE A 24 -2.95 -3.35 -1.05
C ILE A 24 -3.55 -2.05 -1.58
N PHE A 25 -3.30 -0.95 -0.89
CA PHE A 25 -3.71 0.36 -1.38
C PHE A 25 -2.70 0.86 -2.40
N ILE A 26 -3.18 1.38 -3.53
CA ILE A 26 -2.34 1.94 -4.60
C ILE A 26 -2.67 3.43 -4.68
N VAL A 27 -1.68 4.27 -4.37
CA VAL A 27 -1.78 5.73 -4.41
C VAL A 27 -0.93 6.22 -5.57
N ASP A 28 -1.57 6.68 -6.63
CA ASP A 28 -0.91 7.15 -7.85
C ASP A 28 -1.80 8.23 -8.48
N ASP A 29 -1.20 9.30 -8.97
CA ASP A 29 -1.93 10.39 -9.59
C ASP A 29 -2.26 10.11 -11.07
N ASP A 30 -1.65 9.08 -11.66
CA ASP A 30 -1.97 8.54 -12.97
C ASP A 30 -2.83 7.26 -12.85
N LYS A 31 -4.08 7.37 -13.32
CA LYS A 31 -5.06 6.28 -13.27
C LYS A 31 -4.68 5.07 -14.10
N ASP A 32 -3.96 5.24 -15.20
CA ASP A 32 -3.64 4.14 -16.11
C ASP A 32 -2.40 3.37 -15.61
N PHE A 33 -1.44 4.06 -15.01
CA PHE A 33 -0.37 3.39 -14.24
C PHE A 33 -0.94 2.65 -13.03
N ALA A 34 -1.82 3.28 -12.25
CA ALA A 34 -2.45 2.64 -11.10
C ALA A 34 -3.17 1.33 -11.45
N LYS A 35 -3.87 1.28 -12.58
CA LYS A 35 -4.53 0.05 -13.08
C LYS A 35 -3.54 -1.03 -13.46
N THR A 36 -2.41 -0.65 -14.05
CA THR A 36 -1.36 -1.62 -14.41
C THR A 36 -0.80 -2.28 -13.15
N VAL A 37 -0.48 -1.48 -12.13
CA VAL A 37 -0.04 -1.98 -10.82
C VAL A 37 -1.13 -2.81 -10.15
N ALA A 38 -2.41 -2.45 -10.31
CA ALA A 38 -3.52 -3.23 -9.77
C ALA A 38 -3.56 -4.65 -10.34
N TRP A 39 -3.32 -4.83 -11.64
CA TRP A 39 -3.24 -6.16 -12.26
C TRP A 39 -2.10 -6.99 -11.67
N GLU A 40 -0.93 -6.38 -11.42
CA GLU A 40 0.20 -7.06 -10.79
C GLU A 40 -0.11 -7.47 -9.33
N VAL A 41 -0.82 -6.62 -8.60
CA VAL A 41 -1.30 -6.90 -7.23
C VAL A 41 -2.31 -8.04 -7.22
N GLU A 42 -3.26 -8.05 -8.16
CA GLU A 42 -4.24 -9.13 -8.34
C GLU A 42 -3.55 -10.46 -8.68
N ASP A 43 -2.60 -10.44 -9.63
CA ASP A 43 -1.82 -11.62 -10.02
C ASP A 43 -0.98 -12.17 -8.85
N ALA A 44 -0.54 -11.30 -7.94
CA ALA A 44 0.15 -11.69 -6.70
C ALA A 44 -0.79 -12.23 -5.61
N GLY A 45 -2.10 -12.26 -5.84
CA GLY A 45 -3.11 -12.81 -4.93
C GLY A 45 -3.64 -11.83 -3.87
N TYR A 46 -3.46 -10.53 -4.08
CA TYR A 46 -3.93 -9.47 -3.19
C TYR A 46 -5.13 -8.72 -3.78
N GLU A 47 -5.84 -7.96 -2.93
CA GLU A 47 -6.98 -7.12 -3.32
C GLU A 47 -6.48 -5.67 -3.52
N PRO A 48 -6.45 -5.13 -4.75
CA PRO A 48 -6.05 -3.75 -4.96
C PRO A 48 -7.16 -2.77 -4.54
N VAL A 49 -6.77 -1.67 -3.89
CA VAL A 49 -7.66 -0.55 -3.57
C VAL A 49 -7.03 0.74 -4.11
N LEU A 50 -7.66 1.33 -5.13
CA LEU A 50 -7.13 2.49 -5.83
C LEU A 50 -7.50 3.81 -5.13
N ILE A 51 -6.50 4.65 -4.87
CA ILE A 51 -6.66 6.05 -4.47
C ILE A 51 -6.04 6.92 -5.58
N VAL A 52 -6.86 7.21 -6.59
CA VAL A 52 -6.45 7.90 -7.83
C VAL A 52 -7.31 9.13 -8.14
N GLU A 53 -8.21 9.47 -7.21
CA GLU A 53 -9.10 10.63 -7.28
C GLU A 53 -9.13 11.36 -5.94
N GLY A 54 -9.38 12.66 -5.98
CA GLY A 54 -9.41 13.53 -4.81
C GLY A 54 -8.51 14.75 -4.99
N SER A 55 -8.32 15.51 -3.91
CA SER A 55 -7.34 16.59 -3.85
C SER A 55 -6.93 16.79 -2.39
N PHE A 56 -5.75 16.28 -2.05
CA PHE A 56 -5.29 16.19 -0.67
C PHE A 56 -4.26 17.31 -0.38
N GLY A 57 -4.70 18.27 0.43
CA GLY A 57 -3.87 19.37 0.93
C GLY A 57 -2.96 18.97 2.10
N LYS A 58 -3.32 17.90 2.83
CA LYS A 58 -2.58 17.42 4.00
C LYS A 58 -2.42 15.91 3.93
N VAL A 59 -1.26 15.43 4.35
CA VAL A 59 -0.92 14.00 4.37
C VAL A 59 -1.92 13.19 5.19
N ASP A 60 -2.32 13.70 6.35
CA ASP A 60 -3.26 13.01 7.24
C ASP A 60 -4.66 12.81 6.61
N ASP A 61 -5.07 13.69 5.71
CA ASP A 61 -6.34 13.55 4.98
C ASP A 61 -6.29 12.33 4.06
N LEU A 62 -5.17 12.10 3.37
CA LEU A 62 -4.97 10.92 2.52
C LEU A 62 -4.72 9.65 3.35
N VAL A 63 -4.00 9.74 4.47
CA VAL A 63 -3.85 8.61 5.42
C VAL A 63 -5.22 8.13 5.92
N SER A 64 -6.20 9.03 6.11
CA SER A 64 -7.55 8.66 6.55
C SER A 64 -8.31 7.78 5.55
N GLN A 65 -7.89 7.75 4.28
CA GLN A 65 -8.45 6.88 3.24
C GLN A 65 -7.90 5.45 3.31
N ILE A 66 -6.78 5.26 4.02
CA ILE A 66 -6.11 3.96 4.14
C ILE A 66 -6.59 3.28 5.42
N SER A 67 -7.26 2.15 5.26
CA SER A 67 -7.82 1.41 6.39
C SER A 67 -6.72 0.74 7.23
N GLN A 68 -6.96 0.58 8.53
CA GLN A 68 -5.98 -0.02 9.47
C GLN A 68 -5.72 -1.52 9.19
N ASP A 69 -6.61 -2.17 8.46
CA ASP A 69 -6.46 -3.54 7.97
C ASP A 69 -5.72 -3.64 6.63
N ALA A 70 -5.16 -2.54 6.10
CA ALA A 70 -4.25 -2.59 4.96
C ALA A 70 -3.11 -3.59 5.21
N TYR A 71 -2.87 -4.46 4.23
CA TYR A 71 -1.68 -5.31 4.21
C TYR A 71 -0.45 -4.48 3.85
N GLY A 72 -0.61 -3.55 2.91
CA GLY A 72 0.43 -2.60 2.53
C GLY A 72 -0.10 -1.49 1.63
N VAL A 73 0.78 -0.56 1.31
CA VAL A 73 0.52 0.57 0.41
C VAL A 73 1.63 0.67 -0.63
N LEU A 74 1.27 0.77 -1.90
CA LEU A 74 2.14 1.17 -3.01
C LEU A 74 1.85 2.64 -3.30
N CYS A 75 2.87 3.49 -3.26
CA CYS A 75 2.70 4.93 -3.42
C CYS A 75 3.65 5.47 -4.47
N ASP A 76 3.13 6.09 -5.53
CA ASP A 76 3.94 6.90 -6.43
C ASP A 76 4.49 8.12 -5.67
N HIS A 77 5.71 8.52 -6.00
CA HIS A 77 6.36 9.65 -5.33
C HIS A 77 5.80 11.01 -5.76
N ARG A 78 5.36 11.18 -7.01
CA ARG A 78 4.98 12.47 -7.60
C ARG A 78 3.47 12.61 -7.74
N LEU A 79 2.78 12.73 -6.61
CA LEU A 79 1.32 12.80 -6.55
C LEU A 79 0.68 14.12 -7.03
N SER A 80 1.47 15.09 -7.48
CA SER A 80 0.98 16.43 -7.85
C SER A 80 0.75 16.64 -9.35
N GLY A 81 1.19 15.72 -10.21
CA GLY A 81 1.14 15.86 -11.67
C GLY A 81 -0.29 16.05 -12.20
N SER A 82 -1.24 15.27 -11.69
CA SER A 82 -2.67 15.39 -11.97
C SER A 82 -3.48 16.12 -10.88
N GLY A 83 -2.82 16.55 -9.80
CA GLY A 83 -3.43 17.31 -8.70
C GLY A 83 -4.01 16.47 -7.56
N LEU A 84 -3.64 15.18 -7.47
CA LEU A 84 -4.10 14.29 -6.40
C LEU A 84 -3.65 14.80 -5.02
N ALA A 85 -2.40 15.25 -4.87
CA ALA A 85 -1.90 15.81 -3.63
C ALA A 85 -0.95 17.00 -3.82
N THR A 86 -0.81 17.82 -2.78
CA THR A 86 0.14 18.96 -2.72
C THR A 86 1.47 18.61 -2.04
N PHE A 87 1.67 17.33 -1.72
CA PHE A 87 2.85 16.77 -1.06
C PHE A 87 3.39 15.57 -1.87
N HIS A 88 4.57 15.06 -1.50
CA HIS A 88 5.17 13.91 -2.19
C HIS A 88 4.77 12.60 -1.54
N GLY A 89 4.82 11.50 -2.29
CA GLY A 89 4.60 10.15 -1.76
C GLY A 89 5.53 9.82 -0.61
N SER A 90 6.76 10.36 -0.59
CA SER A 90 7.67 10.21 0.56
C SER A 90 7.10 10.75 1.88
N ASP A 91 6.31 11.82 1.84
CA ASP A 91 5.65 12.36 3.04
C ASP A 91 4.57 11.39 3.54
N LEU A 92 3.80 10.79 2.61
CA LEU A 92 2.81 9.76 2.94
C LEU A 92 3.46 8.51 3.54
N VAL A 93 4.48 7.95 2.88
CA VAL A 93 5.17 6.74 3.33
C VAL A 93 5.78 6.94 4.72
N ALA A 94 6.37 8.12 4.99
CA ALA A 94 6.86 8.47 6.32
C ALA A 94 5.73 8.50 7.38
N ALA A 95 4.57 9.05 7.04
CA ALA A 95 3.41 9.11 7.92
C ALA A 95 2.81 7.71 8.20
N LEU A 96 2.85 6.81 7.21
CA LEU A 96 2.42 5.40 7.33
C LEU A 96 3.40 4.58 8.19
N TYR A 97 4.70 4.83 8.05
CA TYR A 97 5.74 4.21 8.89
C TYR A 97 5.52 4.51 10.38
N ASP A 98 5.25 5.77 10.72
CA ASP A 98 4.97 6.18 12.10
C ASP A 98 3.71 5.48 12.66
N ARG A 99 2.76 5.12 11.79
CA ARG A 99 1.51 4.41 12.11
C ARG A 99 1.61 2.89 11.99
N LYS A 100 2.79 2.34 11.68
CA LYS A 100 3.03 0.88 11.51
C LYS A 100 2.22 0.25 10.38
N ILE A 101 1.91 1.03 9.34
CA ILE A 101 1.34 0.52 8.10
C ILE A 101 2.48 0.29 7.10
N PRO A 102 2.70 -0.93 6.60
CA PRO A 102 3.72 -1.21 5.60
C PRO A 102 3.46 -0.41 4.32
N ALA A 103 4.51 0.20 3.76
CA ALA A 103 4.40 0.97 2.53
C ALA A 103 5.67 0.89 1.70
N LEU A 104 5.51 0.84 0.39
CA LEU A 104 6.57 0.92 -0.61
C LEU A 104 6.42 2.27 -1.33
N LEU A 105 7.53 2.99 -1.46
CA LEU A 105 7.59 4.16 -2.33
C LEU A 105 8.03 3.69 -3.72
N ASP A 106 7.32 4.12 -4.74
CA ASP A 106 7.56 3.79 -6.14
C ASP A 106 7.89 5.07 -6.91
N THR A 107 8.94 5.05 -7.73
CA THR A 107 9.40 6.25 -8.44
C THR A 107 10.12 5.92 -9.75
N GLN A 108 9.83 6.72 -10.79
CA GLN A 108 10.57 6.75 -12.08
C GLN A 108 11.73 7.76 -12.08
N PHE A 109 11.83 8.61 -11.06
CA PHE A 109 12.74 9.75 -11.04
C PHE A 109 13.72 9.65 -9.87
N TYR A 110 14.17 8.43 -9.56
CA TYR A 110 15.01 8.16 -8.40
C TYR A 110 16.24 9.10 -8.34
N GLU A 111 16.97 9.24 -9.44
CA GLU A 111 18.17 10.09 -9.48
C GLU A 111 17.87 11.57 -9.18
N MET A 112 16.69 12.07 -9.56
CA MET A 112 16.31 13.47 -9.33
C MET A 112 15.77 13.71 -7.91
N ASP A 113 15.01 12.75 -7.38
CA ASP A 113 14.22 12.95 -6.17
C ASP A 113 14.87 12.33 -4.91
N SER A 114 15.84 11.41 -5.10
CA SER A 114 16.53 10.70 -4.02
C SER A 114 17.27 11.63 -3.05
N ASP A 115 17.91 12.68 -3.57
CA ASP A 115 18.73 13.61 -2.78
C ASP A 115 17.95 14.77 -2.15
N VAL A 116 16.66 14.92 -2.48
CA VAL A 116 15.79 16.02 -2.04
C VAL A 116 14.63 15.54 -1.17
N SER A 117 13.47 15.25 -1.78
CA SER A 117 12.22 14.93 -1.08
C SER A 117 12.27 13.56 -0.40
N ILE A 118 12.96 12.58 -1.02
CA ILE A 118 13.10 11.23 -0.45
C ILE A 118 14.15 11.21 0.67
N ARG A 119 15.29 11.91 0.50
CA ARG A 119 16.41 11.92 1.48
C ARG A 119 15.96 12.26 2.89
N LYS A 120 15.05 13.24 3.02
CA LYS A 120 14.48 13.70 4.28
C LYS A 120 13.89 12.55 5.11
N TYR A 121 13.29 11.56 4.45
CA TYR A 121 12.59 10.45 5.10
C TYR A 121 13.21 9.08 4.82
N ARG A 122 14.44 9.00 4.30
CA ARG A 122 15.11 7.74 3.94
C ARG A 122 15.12 6.69 5.06
N HIS A 123 15.19 7.14 6.32
CA HIS A 123 15.15 6.29 7.51
C HIS A 123 13.76 5.71 7.84
N LYS A 124 12.69 6.23 7.20
CA LYS A 124 11.29 5.81 7.35
C LYS A 124 10.71 5.17 6.09
N ILE A 125 11.46 5.13 5.00
CA ILE A 125 11.04 4.48 3.75
C ILE A 125 11.72 3.10 3.72
N PRO A 126 11.01 2.02 4.08
CA PRO A 126 11.63 0.71 4.27
C PRO A 126 12.07 0.08 2.95
N VAL A 127 11.36 0.37 1.86
CA VAL A 127 11.64 -0.12 0.52
C VAL A 127 11.34 0.98 -0.49
N LEU A 128 12.23 1.10 -1.47
CA LEU A 128 12.10 2.00 -2.60
C LEU A 128 12.27 1.18 -3.87
N LEU A 129 11.25 1.21 -4.74
CA LEU A 129 11.29 0.55 -6.04
C LEU A 129 11.61 1.60 -7.11
N ASN A 130 12.43 1.20 -8.08
CA ASN A 130 12.66 1.98 -9.29
C ASN A 130 11.85 1.35 -10.42
N LYS A 131 11.04 2.15 -11.13
CA LYS A 131 10.32 1.72 -12.33
C LYS A 131 11.28 1.79 -13.55
N ASP A 132 12.36 1.00 -13.56
CA ASP A 132 13.24 0.84 -14.73
C ASP A 132 12.72 -0.25 -15.69
#